data_AF-A0A3M1TR16-F1
#
_entry.id   AF-A0A3M1TR16-F1
#
_cell.length_a   1.000
_cell.length_b   1.000
_cell.length_c   1.000
_cell.angle_alpha   90.00
_cell.angle_beta   90.00
_cell.angle_gamma   90.00
#
_symmetry.space_group_name_H-M   'P 1'
#
loop_
_entity.id
_entity.type
_entity.pdbx_description
1 polymer ?
#
loop_
_entity_poly.entity_id
_entity_poly.type
_entity_poly.pdbx_seq_one_letter_code
_entity_poly.pdbx_strand_id
1 'polypeptide(L)'
;MAGRNLPSLCRVRPRSDERAPPAAPARSLLGRSRADPDGVGILRRCAGRPRRGPAAAVRGPRRFEVLWSGRLSGRKTTEERAASRRRRVLALQVGLLFSLLLCAEAGFRWLAPVDVASVGRRLVANAERYGWGFGPGDEIRVRDPDTGVWYVSRANAHGWRDLERSFAAPPGRFRVVVLGDSNTFGTIVPAEAIYPRVLERTLRAQGYDVEFVTLALGGWFTDQELEALRREGVRYEPDLVVLQFCTNDLSGNVSTEAPPLPAIKPFRYRLAADGRSRREANPDWTPPTRRPWIWWLEGVAKHSELLKRLFWSRSVVRRFPGAERPPLPPRGYRYDASSAARLRLALGDAAERLPAFEFGRLLSEQDLARALAGLDPDQARAARRILEVPPFAFRWTPASWNPEPPDPNSPEWRLLFALLREARDLARAAGADLALVTDCEEGHYRWDRSWFLIGPGPERKANYLAPTRLLREFAAREGIGFVEPRIPHQRARNDPHPNVAGNEAMAENLRRYLMEVYGSRLPRRRDPPKGP
;
A
#
# COMPACT_ATOMS: atom_id res chain seq x y z
N MET A 1 -12.12 -60.32 -28.76
CA MET A 1 -12.72 -61.42 -27.99
C MET A 1 -12.62 -61.07 -26.52
N ALA A 2 -13.76 -61.23 -25.82
CA ALA A 2 -14.04 -61.30 -24.37
C ALA A 2 -13.11 -60.56 -23.38
N GLY A 3 -13.56 -59.73 -22.43
CA GLY A 3 -14.90 -59.53 -21.88
C GLY A 3 -14.89 -59.72 -20.35
N ARG A 4 -15.41 -58.71 -19.63
CA ARG A 4 -16.11 -58.79 -18.31
C ARG A 4 -15.22 -59.06 -17.08
N ASN A 5 -15.42 -58.50 -15.87
CA ASN A 5 -16.65 -58.19 -15.14
C ASN A 5 -16.45 -57.06 -14.10
N LEU A 6 -17.47 -56.20 -13.96
CA LEU A 6 -17.84 -55.49 -12.74
C LEU A 6 -18.55 -56.45 -11.77
N PRO A 7 -18.73 -56.05 -10.49
CA PRO A 7 -20.11 -55.98 -10.00
C PRO A 7 -20.45 -54.65 -9.31
N SER A 8 -21.63 -54.18 -9.69
CA SER A 8 -22.50 -53.17 -9.06
C SER A 8 -23.06 -53.67 -7.71
N LEU A 9 -23.44 -52.87 -6.72
CA LEU A 9 -24.69 -52.07 -6.63
C LEU A 9 -24.78 -51.53 -5.19
N CYS A 10 -25.13 -50.25 -5.02
CA CYS A 10 -26.10 -49.87 -3.99
C CYS A 10 -26.83 -48.60 -4.44
N ARG A 11 -28.10 -48.78 -4.81
CA ARG A 11 -29.08 -47.75 -5.17
C ARG A 11 -29.80 -47.30 -3.90
N VAL A 12 -30.00 -45.99 -3.72
CA VAL A 12 -31.21 -45.45 -3.10
C VAL A 12 -31.74 -44.33 -3.99
N ARG A 13 -33.05 -44.40 -4.28
CA ARG A 13 -33.82 -43.61 -5.25
C ARG A 13 -34.28 -42.25 -4.66
N PRO A 14 -34.79 -41.33 -5.53
CA PRO A 14 -35.13 -39.95 -5.18
C PRO A 14 -36.57 -39.82 -4.66
N ARG A 15 -36.87 -38.70 -3.98
CA ARG A 15 -38.24 -38.21 -3.76
C ARG A 15 -38.38 -36.84 -4.43
N SER A 16 -39.41 -36.74 -5.26
CA SER A 16 -39.90 -35.53 -5.92
C SER A 16 -40.97 -34.83 -5.08
N ASP A 17 -41.18 -33.56 -5.44
CA ASP A 17 -42.39 -32.72 -5.31
C ASP A 17 -42.89 -32.36 -3.90
N GLU A 18 -42.98 -31.07 -3.57
CA GLU A 18 -44.11 -30.20 -3.96
C GLU A 18 -44.03 -28.80 -3.26
N ARG A 19 -44.55 -27.77 -3.96
CA ARG A 19 -45.16 -26.50 -3.46
C ARG A 19 -44.29 -25.26 -3.14
N ALA A 20 -44.40 -24.27 -4.03
CA ALA A 20 -44.38 -22.82 -3.74
C ALA A 20 -45.63 -22.39 -2.92
N PRO A 21 -45.65 -21.22 -2.23
CA PRO A 21 -46.14 -19.95 -2.82
C PRO A 21 -45.53 -18.67 -2.13
N PRO A 22 -46.12 -17.45 -2.23
CA PRO A 22 -46.18 -16.56 -3.39
C PRO A 22 -45.59 -15.14 -3.12
N ALA A 23 -45.61 -14.31 -4.17
CA ALA A 23 -45.17 -12.91 -4.22
C ALA A 23 -46.20 -11.88 -3.68
N ALA A 24 -45.71 -10.68 -3.31
CA ALA A 24 -46.25 -9.31 -3.54
C ALA A 24 -45.90 -8.33 -2.37
N PRO A 25 -45.99 -6.98 -2.55
CA PRO A 25 -45.65 -6.17 -3.71
C PRO A 25 -44.79 -4.91 -3.37
N ALA A 26 -44.39 -4.21 -4.43
CA ALA A 26 -43.79 -2.89 -4.44
C ALA A 26 -44.70 -1.78 -3.87
N ARG A 27 -44.09 -0.73 -3.30
CA ARG A 27 -44.69 0.61 -3.22
C ARG A 27 -43.67 1.68 -3.59
N SER A 28 -43.79 2.17 -4.81
CA SER A 28 -43.39 3.51 -5.24
C SER A 28 -44.45 4.52 -4.81
N LEU A 29 -44.07 5.66 -4.25
CA LEU A 29 -44.87 6.88 -4.34
C LEU A 29 -43.93 8.10 -4.49
N LEU A 30 -43.86 8.59 -5.72
CA LEU A 30 -43.54 9.96 -6.09
C LEU A 30 -44.82 10.81 -5.93
N GLY A 31 -44.64 12.09 -5.55
CA GLY A 31 -45.69 13.13 -5.59
C GLY A 31 -45.46 14.19 -4.51
N ARG A 32 -44.56 15.16 -4.73
CA ARG A 32 -44.87 16.54 -5.19
C ARG A 32 -46.10 17.19 -4.52
N SER A 33 -45.85 18.22 -3.72
CA SER A 33 -46.48 19.54 -3.92
C SER A 33 -45.67 20.65 -3.24
N ARG A 34 -45.49 21.75 -3.97
CA ARG A 34 -44.92 23.04 -3.56
C ARG A 34 -46.02 23.90 -2.92
N ALA A 35 -45.65 24.79 -1.99
CA ALA A 35 -45.89 26.25 -2.06
C ALA A 35 -45.79 26.93 -0.67
N ASP A 36 -44.85 27.88 -0.63
CA ASP A 36 -44.54 29.02 0.27
C ASP A 36 -45.74 29.92 0.68
N PRO A 37 -45.57 31.10 1.35
CA PRO A 37 -44.55 31.61 2.31
C PRO A 37 -45.17 32.39 3.51
N ASP A 38 -44.29 33.02 4.31
CA ASP A 38 -44.46 34.26 5.08
C ASP A 38 -45.02 34.24 6.51
N GLY A 39 -44.29 34.93 7.40
CA GLY A 39 -44.84 35.44 8.66
C GLY A 39 -43.88 35.59 9.82
N VAL A 40 -42.83 36.41 9.68
CA VAL A 40 -42.04 36.91 10.83
C VAL A 40 -42.91 37.87 11.66
N GLY A 41 -43.02 37.62 12.97
CA GLY A 41 -43.75 38.50 13.89
C GLY A 41 -43.27 38.33 15.35
N ILE A 42 -42.58 39.36 15.84
CA ILE A 42 -41.87 39.44 17.12
C ILE A 42 -42.75 40.12 18.19
N LEU A 43 -42.61 39.66 19.46
CA LEU A 43 -42.93 40.31 20.76
C LEU A 43 -44.40 40.61 21.14
N ARG A 44 -44.87 40.06 22.28
CA ARG A 44 -45.00 40.79 23.58
C ARG A 44 -45.65 39.97 24.72
N ARG A 45 -45.02 40.16 25.88
CA ARG A 45 -45.36 39.97 27.31
C ARG A 45 -46.80 39.67 27.75
N CYS A 46 -46.85 38.73 28.72
CA CYS A 46 -47.49 38.74 30.04
C CYS A 46 -48.98 39.13 30.19
N ALA A 47 -49.78 38.25 30.80
CA ALA A 47 -50.25 38.36 32.20
C ALA A 47 -51.44 37.42 32.50
N GLY A 48 -51.55 36.98 33.77
CA GLY A 48 -52.85 36.86 34.45
C GLY A 48 -53.36 35.46 34.84
N ARG A 49 -53.01 35.01 36.06
CA ARG A 49 -53.87 34.12 36.89
C ARG A 49 -55.14 34.88 37.33
N PRO A 50 -56.21 34.25 37.87
CA PRO A 50 -56.35 34.15 39.34
C PRO A 50 -57.32 33.06 39.91
N ARG A 51 -57.13 32.70 41.19
CA ARG A 51 -58.12 32.83 42.32
C ARG A 51 -57.55 32.14 43.58
N ARG A 52 -57.18 32.90 44.64
CA ARG A 52 -57.99 33.38 45.83
C ARG A 52 -58.23 32.23 46.83
N GLY A 53 -57.94 32.27 48.14
CA GLY A 53 -57.55 33.25 49.19
C GLY A 53 -57.79 32.54 50.55
N PRO A 54 -57.96 33.18 51.73
CA PRO A 54 -57.45 34.47 52.23
C PRO A 54 -56.92 34.42 53.71
N ALA A 55 -56.19 35.47 54.14
CA ALA A 55 -56.43 36.32 55.33
C ALA A 55 -55.46 36.03 56.50
N ALA A 56 -54.91 36.96 57.31
CA ALA A 56 -55.14 38.39 57.50
C ALA A 56 -53.91 39.11 58.15
N ALA A 57 -53.83 40.42 57.91
CA ALA A 57 -53.47 41.55 58.80
C ALA A 57 -52.07 41.70 59.46
N VAL A 58 -51.23 42.51 58.78
CA VAL A 58 -50.62 43.81 59.18
C VAL A 58 -50.29 44.09 60.67
N ARG A 59 -49.01 44.39 60.97
CA ARG A 59 -48.50 45.67 61.54
C ARG A 59 -46.98 45.66 61.81
N GLY A 60 -46.27 46.55 61.11
CA GLY A 60 -45.31 47.53 61.64
C GLY A 60 -43.97 47.11 62.27
N PRO A 61 -42.89 47.93 62.14
CA PRO A 61 -41.50 47.47 62.17
C PRO A 61 -40.78 47.82 63.48
N ARG A 62 -39.73 47.06 63.83
CA ARG A 62 -38.50 47.58 64.45
C ARG A 62 -37.38 46.53 64.54
N ARG A 63 -36.18 47.06 64.39
CA ARG A 63 -34.84 46.45 64.47
C ARG A 63 -34.66 45.55 65.69
N PHE A 64 -34.05 44.39 65.48
CA PHE A 64 -33.15 43.67 66.41
C PHE A 64 -32.10 43.00 65.51
N GLU A 65 -30.93 43.62 65.43
CA GLU A 65 -29.72 43.21 66.14
C GLU A 65 -29.06 41.96 65.55
N VAL A 66 -27.83 42.22 65.12
CA VAL A 66 -26.80 41.29 64.70
C VAL A 66 -26.55 40.31 65.84
N LEU A 67 -27.01 39.07 65.68
CA LEU A 67 -26.40 37.93 66.33
C LEU A 67 -25.59 37.18 65.28
N TRP A 68 -24.28 37.47 65.31
CA TRP A 68 -23.23 36.60 64.82
C TRP A 68 -23.44 35.20 65.44
N SER A 69 -24.23 34.36 64.77
CA SER A 69 -24.21 32.92 65.03
C SER A 69 -23.06 32.34 64.21
N GLY A 70 -22.14 31.73 64.94
CA GLY A 70 -20.81 31.37 64.50
C GLY A 70 -20.80 30.63 63.17
N ARG A 71 -19.79 30.96 62.39
CA ARG A 71 -19.16 30.13 61.37
C ARG A 71 -18.93 28.72 61.95
N LEU A 72 -19.93 27.85 61.90
CA LEU A 72 -19.74 26.41 61.99
C LEU A 72 -19.20 25.98 60.63
N SER A 73 -17.90 26.23 60.50
CA SER A 73 -16.98 25.38 59.77
C SER A 73 -17.32 23.93 60.12
N GLY A 74 -18.19 23.31 59.31
CA GLY A 74 -18.50 21.89 59.39
C GLY A 74 -17.19 21.15 59.23
N ARG A 75 -16.56 20.81 60.36
CA ARG A 75 -15.36 19.97 60.39
C ARG A 75 -15.81 18.64 59.83
N LYS A 76 -15.51 18.40 58.54
CA LYS A 76 -15.61 17.09 57.91
C LYS A 76 -15.19 16.02 58.91
N THR A 77 -15.97 14.96 59.06
CA THR A 77 -15.64 13.86 59.98
C THR A 77 -14.25 13.30 59.65
N THR A 78 -13.59 12.63 60.59
CA THR A 78 -12.29 11.99 60.35
C THR A 78 -12.31 11.08 59.12
N GLU A 79 -13.44 10.39 58.89
CA GLU A 79 -13.68 9.55 57.72
C GLU A 79 -13.86 10.36 56.42
N GLU A 80 -14.62 11.46 56.42
CA GLU A 80 -14.78 12.34 55.25
C GLU A 80 -13.47 13.04 54.87
N ARG A 81 -12.64 13.41 55.86
CA ARG A 81 -11.30 13.95 55.64
C ARG A 81 -10.37 12.89 55.06
N ALA A 82 -10.43 11.66 55.57
CA ALA A 82 -9.67 10.53 55.04
C ALA A 82 -10.08 10.20 53.60
N ALA A 83 -11.38 10.16 53.30
CA ALA A 83 -11.90 9.94 51.95
C ALA A 83 -11.50 11.07 50.99
N SER A 84 -11.59 12.34 51.43
CA SER A 84 -11.12 13.49 50.64
C SER A 84 -9.61 13.46 50.40
N ARG A 85 -8.81 12.99 51.35
CA ARG A 85 -7.36 12.82 51.21
C ARG A 85 -7.04 11.71 50.22
N ARG A 86 -7.71 10.56 50.31
CA ARG A 86 -7.58 9.45 49.35
C ARG A 86 -7.92 9.89 47.92
N ARG A 87 -9.00 10.65 47.71
CA ARG A 87 -9.34 11.21 46.39
C ARG A 87 -8.27 12.15 45.84
N ARG A 88 -7.69 13.02 46.69
CA ARG A 88 -6.59 13.92 46.28
C ARG A 88 -5.31 13.14 45.94
N VAL A 89 -4.95 12.14 46.74
CA VAL A 89 -3.80 11.28 46.47
C VAL A 89 -4.00 10.50 45.17
N LEU A 90 -5.19 9.92 44.95
CA LEU A 90 -5.53 9.24 43.71
C LEU A 90 -5.46 10.19 42.51
N ALA A 91 -6.01 11.41 42.62
CA ALA A 91 -5.92 12.41 41.56
C ALA A 91 -4.47 12.81 41.24
N LEU A 92 -3.62 12.95 42.26
CA LEU A 92 -2.19 13.21 42.08
C LEU A 92 -1.46 12.02 41.44
N GLN A 93 -1.79 10.79 41.82
CA GLN A 93 -1.23 9.58 41.23
C GLN A 93 -1.64 9.43 39.75
N VAL A 94 -2.91 9.67 39.44
CA VAL A 94 -3.43 9.67 38.06
C VAL A 94 -2.78 10.80 37.24
N GLY A 95 -2.67 12.00 37.82
CA GLY A 95 -2.02 13.13 37.16
C GLY A 95 -0.53 12.88 36.89
N LEU A 96 0.19 12.31 37.86
CA LEU A 96 1.60 11.93 37.70
C LEU A 96 1.76 10.86 36.62
N LEU A 97 0.93 9.81 36.64
CA LEU A 97 0.94 8.76 35.62
C LEU A 97 0.68 9.34 34.22
N PHE A 98 -0.31 10.22 34.08
CA PHE A 98 -0.62 10.87 32.81
C PHE A 98 0.55 11.72 32.29
N SER A 99 1.17 12.53 33.16
CA SER A 99 2.36 13.31 32.82
C SER A 99 3.54 12.43 32.42
N LEU A 100 3.78 11.32 33.12
CA LEU A 100 4.82 10.36 32.77
C LEU A 100 4.57 9.72 31.40
N LEU A 101 3.32 9.35 31.09
CA LEU A 101 2.95 8.83 29.78
C LEU A 101 3.14 9.86 28.66
N LEU A 102 2.79 11.13 28.89
CA LEU A 102 3.04 12.20 27.92
C LEU A 102 4.54 12.44 27.70
N CYS A 103 5.34 12.48 28.77
CA CYS A 103 6.80 12.59 28.67
C CYS A 103 7.41 11.40 27.95
N ALA A 104 6.93 10.18 28.22
CA ALA A 104 7.38 8.98 27.52
C ALA A 104 6.99 9.00 26.04
N GLU A 105 5.76 9.40 25.70
CA GLU A 105 5.33 9.58 24.31
C GLU A 105 6.21 10.61 23.59
N ALA A 106 6.45 11.79 24.19
CA ALA A 106 7.32 12.81 23.63
C ALA A 106 8.77 12.32 23.50
N GLY A 107 9.29 11.64 24.52
CA GLY A 107 10.61 11.05 24.55
C GLY A 107 10.78 9.98 23.46
N PHE A 108 9.83 9.07 23.30
CA PHE A 108 9.86 8.08 22.20
C PHE A 108 9.76 8.75 20.84
N ARG A 109 8.93 9.79 20.70
CA ARG A 109 8.81 10.53 19.44
C ARG A 109 10.12 11.21 19.04
N TRP A 110 10.91 11.65 20.02
CA TRP A 110 12.17 12.36 19.79
C TRP A 110 13.39 11.44 19.69
N LEU A 111 13.45 10.39 20.52
CA LEU A 111 14.63 9.53 20.65
C LEU A 111 14.53 8.21 19.87
N ALA A 112 13.31 7.67 19.70
CA ALA A 112 13.11 6.34 19.11
C ALA A 112 11.71 6.17 18.51
N PRO A 113 11.35 6.92 17.45
CA PRO A 113 10.06 6.73 16.78
C PRO A 113 10.01 5.31 16.18
N VAL A 114 8.84 4.66 16.27
CA VAL A 114 8.59 3.40 15.56
C VAL A 114 8.28 3.74 14.10
N ASP A 115 9.26 3.46 13.26
CA ASP A 115 9.21 3.67 11.81
C ASP A 115 8.22 2.71 11.16
N VAL A 116 7.17 3.26 10.54
CA VAL A 116 6.27 2.50 9.68
C VAL A 116 6.37 3.11 8.30
N ALA A 117 7.21 2.52 7.44
CA ALA A 117 7.14 2.78 6.01
C ALA A 117 5.73 2.40 5.55
N SER A 118 4.98 3.37 5.06
CA SER A 118 3.59 3.15 4.72
C SER A 118 3.51 2.67 3.28
N VAL A 119 3.30 1.36 3.08
CA VAL A 119 2.90 0.79 1.78
C VAL A 119 1.37 0.77 1.60
N GLY A 120 0.67 1.58 2.40
CA GLY A 120 -0.78 1.62 2.51
C GLY A 120 -1.30 1.09 3.84
N ARG A 121 -2.54 1.44 4.16
CA ARG A 121 -3.30 1.09 5.35
C ARG A 121 -4.44 0.16 4.96
N ARG A 122 -4.90 -0.67 5.91
CA ARG A 122 -6.05 -1.55 5.72
C ARG A 122 -7.39 -0.93 6.19
N LEU A 123 -7.33 0.23 6.85
CA LEU A 123 -8.47 0.88 7.51
C LEU A 123 -8.84 2.21 6.84
N VAL A 124 -8.93 2.21 5.52
CA VAL A 124 -9.28 3.37 4.71
C VAL A 124 -10.17 2.95 3.56
N ALA A 125 -10.91 3.88 2.96
CA ALA A 125 -11.84 3.58 1.86
C ALA A 125 -11.17 2.84 0.69
N ASN A 126 -9.93 3.20 0.34
CA ASN A 126 -9.18 2.51 -0.71
C ASN A 126 -8.84 1.06 -0.35
N ALA A 127 -8.68 0.72 0.93
CA ALA A 127 -8.47 -0.65 1.36
C ALA A 127 -9.71 -1.54 1.17
N GLU A 128 -10.91 -0.98 1.32
CA GLU A 128 -12.16 -1.71 1.04
C GLU A 128 -12.34 -2.00 -0.45
N ARG A 129 -11.69 -1.21 -1.31
CA ARG A 129 -11.74 -1.35 -2.77
C ARG A 129 -10.64 -2.25 -3.30
N TYR A 130 -9.43 -2.11 -2.76
CA TYR A 130 -8.20 -2.68 -3.33
C TYR A 130 -7.42 -3.58 -2.36
N GLY A 131 -7.90 -3.73 -1.12
CA GLY A 131 -7.28 -4.51 -0.04
C GLY A 131 -6.36 -3.70 0.87
N TRP A 132 -5.68 -2.68 0.35
CA TRP A 132 -4.99 -1.65 1.12
C TRP A 132 -4.83 -0.37 0.30
N GLY A 133 -4.56 0.75 0.97
CA GLY A 133 -4.25 2.02 0.32
C GLY A 133 -4.19 3.18 1.31
N PHE A 134 -4.32 4.41 0.84
CA PHE A 134 -4.36 5.58 1.72
C PHE A 134 -5.76 6.21 1.77
N GLY A 135 -6.03 6.91 2.86
CA GLY A 135 -7.16 7.82 2.97
C GLY A 135 -6.78 9.23 2.52
N PRO A 136 -7.77 10.12 2.30
CA PRO A 136 -7.52 11.51 1.96
C PRO A 136 -6.60 12.21 2.97
N GLY A 137 -5.54 12.87 2.49
CA GLY A 137 -4.61 13.64 3.32
C GLY A 137 -3.68 12.82 4.22
N ASP A 138 -3.74 11.48 4.14
CA ASP A 138 -2.86 10.59 4.89
C ASP A 138 -1.40 10.92 4.60
N GLU A 139 -0.59 10.98 5.66
CA GLU A 139 0.85 11.15 5.52
C GLU A 139 1.49 9.87 4.99
N ILE A 140 2.31 10.03 3.96
CA ILE A 140 3.08 8.99 3.29
C ILE A 140 4.55 9.27 3.57
N ARG A 141 5.24 8.29 4.17
CA ARG A 141 6.67 8.36 4.44
C ARG A 141 7.39 7.27 3.68
N VAL A 142 8.40 7.69 2.92
CA VAL A 142 9.33 6.79 2.22
C VAL A 142 10.75 7.15 2.60
N ARG A 143 11.66 6.19 2.49
CA ARG A 143 13.05 6.36 2.87
C ARG A 143 13.93 5.97 1.71
N ASP A 144 14.93 6.80 1.42
CA ASP A 144 16.05 6.40 0.59
C ASP A 144 16.93 5.42 1.40
N PRO A 145 17.06 4.16 0.96
CA PRO A 145 17.81 3.15 1.69
C PRO A 145 19.33 3.36 1.62
N ASP A 146 19.84 4.12 0.65
CA ASP A 146 21.26 4.37 0.47
C ASP A 146 21.73 5.55 1.33
N THR A 147 20.98 6.66 1.29
CA THR A 147 21.32 7.87 2.06
C THR A 147 20.70 7.87 3.47
N GLY A 148 19.64 7.08 3.67
CA GLY A 148 18.86 7.07 4.89
C GLY A 148 17.88 8.24 5.04
N VAL A 149 17.82 9.16 4.07
CA VAL A 149 16.96 10.35 4.06
C VAL A 149 15.49 9.93 3.98
N TRP A 150 14.65 10.63 4.74
CA TRP A 150 13.20 10.45 4.71
C TRP A 150 12.54 11.51 3.85
N TYR A 151 11.60 11.07 3.01
CA TYR A 151 10.71 11.95 2.27
C TYR A 151 9.28 11.79 2.78
N VAL A 152 8.61 12.92 2.96
CA VAL A 152 7.24 12.98 3.45
C VAL A 152 6.38 13.64 2.39
N SER A 153 5.30 12.97 2.00
CA SER A 153 4.24 13.51 1.14
C SER A 153 2.88 13.22 1.75
N ARG A 154 1.80 13.71 1.12
CA ARG A 154 0.43 13.39 1.51
C ARG A 154 -0.31 12.72 0.36
N ALA A 155 -1.23 11.84 0.70
CA ALA A 155 -2.18 11.33 -0.26
C ALA A 155 -3.18 12.43 -0.64
N ASN A 156 -3.56 12.50 -1.90
CA ASN A 156 -4.57 13.44 -2.41
C ASN A 156 -5.99 13.10 -1.89
N ALA A 157 -7.01 13.85 -2.30
CA ALA A 157 -8.40 13.64 -1.89
C ALA A 157 -8.97 12.25 -2.24
N HIS A 158 -8.32 11.53 -3.16
CA HIS A 158 -8.68 10.18 -3.58
C HIS A 158 -7.77 9.09 -2.98
N GLY A 159 -6.82 9.45 -2.12
CA GLY A 159 -5.94 8.49 -1.45
C GLY A 159 -4.77 8.00 -2.29
N TRP A 160 -4.33 8.78 -3.27
CA TRP A 160 -3.17 8.48 -4.14
C TRP A 160 -1.98 9.36 -3.80
N ARG A 161 -0.77 8.84 -4.05
CA ARG A 161 0.48 9.62 -3.97
C ARG A 161 0.70 10.38 -5.28
N ASP A 162 -0.20 11.32 -5.57
CA ASP A 162 -0.16 12.20 -6.72
C ASP A 162 -0.67 13.60 -6.31
N LEU A 163 -0.68 14.55 -7.24
CA LEU A 163 -1.39 15.82 -7.05
C LEU A 163 -2.91 15.63 -6.96
N GLU A 164 -3.61 16.69 -6.58
CA GLU A 164 -5.06 16.77 -6.77
C GLU A 164 -5.39 16.82 -8.27
N ARG A 165 -6.25 15.90 -8.71
CA ARG A 165 -6.64 15.75 -10.12
C ARG A 165 -8.16 15.77 -10.23
N SER A 166 -8.66 16.60 -11.14
CA SER A 166 -10.06 16.63 -11.55
C SER A 166 -10.38 15.45 -12.45
N PHE A 167 -11.52 14.78 -12.23
CA PHE A 167 -12.04 13.78 -13.18
C PHE A 167 -12.31 14.39 -14.56
N ALA A 168 -12.96 15.56 -14.61
CA ALA A 168 -13.16 16.27 -15.87
C ALA A 168 -11.83 16.83 -16.37
N ALA A 169 -11.44 16.49 -17.60
CA ALA A 169 -10.31 17.12 -18.27
C ALA A 169 -10.69 18.52 -18.79
N PRO A 170 -9.85 19.55 -18.62
CA PRO A 170 -9.97 20.76 -19.42
C PRO A 170 -9.90 20.39 -20.92
N PRO A 171 -10.75 20.96 -21.79
CA PRO A 171 -10.74 20.66 -23.21
C PRO A 171 -9.36 20.86 -23.83
N GLY A 172 -8.88 19.86 -24.59
CA GLY A 172 -7.62 19.92 -25.33
C GLY A 172 -6.36 19.62 -24.51
N ARG A 173 -6.47 19.02 -23.33
CA ARG A 173 -5.34 18.47 -22.57
C ARG A 173 -5.17 16.98 -22.84
N PHE A 174 -3.94 16.53 -23.05
CA PHE A 174 -3.64 15.11 -23.22
C PHE A 174 -3.36 14.45 -21.86
N ARG A 175 -4.14 13.45 -21.48
CA ARG A 175 -4.10 12.86 -20.16
C ARG A 175 -3.63 11.41 -20.19
N VAL A 176 -2.63 11.13 -19.35
CA VAL A 176 -2.06 9.80 -19.17
C VAL A 176 -2.42 9.29 -17.78
N VAL A 177 -3.16 8.18 -17.69
CA VAL A 177 -3.35 7.46 -16.42
C VAL A 177 -2.25 6.42 -16.29
N VAL A 178 -1.51 6.44 -15.19
CA VAL A 178 -0.41 5.51 -14.92
C VAL A 178 -0.80 4.60 -13.76
N LEU A 179 -0.88 3.30 -14.04
CA LEU A 179 -1.16 2.23 -13.09
C LEU A 179 0.15 1.52 -12.74
N GLY A 180 0.33 1.15 -11.47
CA GLY A 180 1.50 0.38 -11.09
C GLY A 180 1.61 0.01 -9.63
N ASP A 181 2.76 -0.54 -9.29
CA ASP A 181 3.10 -1.06 -7.97
C ASP A 181 4.06 -0.14 -7.18
N SER A 182 4.95 -0.71 -6.37
CA SER A 182 5.99 -0.02 -5.61
C SER A 182 7.01 0.75 -6.46
N ASN A 183 7.25 0.35 -7.71
CA ASN A 183 8.09 1.04 -8.68
C ASN A 183 7.42 2.36 -9.09
N THR A 184 6.16 2.30 -9.54
CA THR A 184 5.40 3.50 -9.94
C THR A 184 5.04 4.39 -8.74
N PHE A 185 4.75 3.80 -7.58
CA PHE A 185 4.55 4.53 -6.33
C PHE A 185 5.81 5.28 -5.85
N GLY A 186 6.99 4.84 -6.27
CA GLY A 186 8.27 5.44 -5.89
C GLY A 186 8.64 5.19 -4.42
N THR A 187 8.68 3.93 -4.00
CA THR A 187 8.83 3.51 -2.58
C THR A 187 10.11 4.01 -1.90
N ILE A 188 11.11 4.46 -2.66
CA ILE A 188 12.39 4.94 -2.15
C ILE A 188 12.78 6.35 -2.60
N VAL A 189 11.90 7.06 -3.33
CA VAL A 189 12.17 8.39 -3.89
C VAL A 189 11.12 9.42 -3.44
N PRO A 190 11.45 10.72 -3.41
CA PRO A 190 10.46 11.76 -3.14
C PRO A 190 9.35 11.77 -4.20
N ALA A 191 8.17 12.27 -3.86
CA ALA A 191 7.00 12.21 -4.74
C ALA A 191 7.21 13.01 -6.05
N GLU A 192 8.08 14.02 -6.03
CA GLU A 192 8.42 14.85 -7.18
C GLU A 192 9.40 14.17 -8.13
N ALA A 193 10.05 13.09 -7.68
CA ALA A 193 11.04 12.33 -8.44
C ALA A 193 10.48 11.02 -9.03
N ILE A 194 9.20 10.70 -8.82
CA ILE A 194 8.58 9.55 -9.49
C ILE A 194 8.45 9.82 -10.99
N TYR A 195 8.65 8.80 -11.81
CA TYR A 195 8.76 8.99 -13.26
C TYR A 195 7.55 9.70 -13.93
N PRO A 196 6.27 9.49 -13.52
CA PRO A 196 5.16 10.24 -14.12
C PRO A 196 5.24 11.74 -13.85
N ARG A 197 5.67 12.13 -12.63
CA ARG A 197 5.80 13.53 -12.21
C ARG A 197 6.99 14.22 -12.88
N VAL A 198 8.11 13.51 -13.01
CA VAL A 198 9.28 13.97 -13.77
C VAL A 198 8.89 14.20 -15.22
N LEU A 199 8.19 13.25 -15.85
CA LEU A 199 7.78 13.36 -17.24
C LEU A 199 6.77 14.48 -17.49
N GLU A 200 5.75 14.61 -16.64
CA GLU A 200 4.78 15.71 -16.71
C GLU A 200 5.49 17.07 -16.67
N ARG A 201 6.40 17.27 -15.70
CA ARG A 201 7.17 18.52 -15.58
C ARG A 201 8.01 18.78 -16.82
N THR A 202 8.71 17.76 -17.33
CA THR A 202 9.57 17.87 -18.51
C THR A 202 8.79 18.26 -19.76
N LEU A 203 7.67 17.58 -20.05
CA LEU A 203 6.84 17.87 -21.23
C LEU A 203 6.13 19.24 -21.12
N ARG A 204 5.66 19.61 -19.91
CA ARG A 204 5.05 20.93 -19.69
C ARG A 204 6.06 22.07 -19.82
N ALA A 205 7.32 21.86 -19.43
CA ALA A 205 8.41 22.81 -19.66
C ALA A 205 8.74 22.96 -21.15
N GLN A 206 8.55 21.90 -21.95
CA GLN A 206 8.66 21.91 -23.41
C GLN A 206 7.42 22.50 -24.12
N GLY A 207 6.44 23.01 -23.36
CA GLY A 207 5.25 23.66 -23.88
C GLY A 207 4.11 22.73 -24.28
N TYR A 208 4.13 21.45 -23.92
CA TYR A 208 2.99 20.54 -24.11
C TYR A 208 1.97 20.67 -22.98
N ASP A 209 0.67 20.57 -23.27
CA ASP A 209 -0.38 20.48 -22.24
C ASP A 209 -0.73 19.02 -21.95
N VAL A 210 0.14 18.40 -21.17
CA VAL A 210 -0.03 17.02 -20.70
C VAL A 210 -0.31 16.99 -19.20
N GLU A 211 -1.00 15.94 -18.76
CA GLU A 211 -1.27 15.66 -17.36
C GLU A 211 -1.19 14.16 -17.08
N PHE A 212 -0.50 13.79 -16.00
CA PHE A 212 -0.32 12.42 -15.57
C PHE A 212 -1.09 12.18 -14.28
N VAL A 213 -1.98 11.19 -14.29
CA VAL A 213 -2.72 10.74 -13.11
C VAL A 213 -2.14 9.42 -12.65
N THR A 214 -1.52 9.40 -11.47
CA THR A 214 -0.83 8.19 -10.97
C THR A 214 -1.70 7.44 -9.97
N LEU A 215 -2.09 6.22 -10.33
CA LEU A 215 -2.87 5.29 -9.50
C LEU A 215 -2.01 4.07 -9.18
N ALA A 216 -1.09 4.23 -8.22
CA ALA A 216 -0.13 3.18 -7.86
C ALA A 216 0.01 3.05 -6.35
N LEU A 217 0.27 1.83 -5.88
CA LEU A 217 0.53 1.53 -4.48
C LEU A 217 1.53 0.38 -4.33
N GLY A 218 2.36 0.47 -3.28
CA GLY A 218 3.35 -0.56 -3.00
C GLY A 218 2.76 -1.95 -2.80
N GLY A 219 3.36 -2.95 -3.46
CA GLY A 219 2.98 -4.36 -3.37
C GLY A 219 1.73 -4.74 -4.17
N TRP A 220 1.19 -3.83 -4.98
CA TRP A 220 0.11 -4.14 -5.92
C TRP A 220 0.57 -5.12 -7.00
N PHE A 221 -0.43 -5.69 -7.65
CA PHE A 221 -0.30 -6.58 -8.79
C PHE A 221 -1.33 -6.17 -9.86
N THR A 222 -1.21 -6.72 -11.06
CA THR A 222 -2.06 -6.38 -12.23
C THR A 222 -3.56 -6.46 -11.92
N ASP A 223 -4.00 -7.37 -11.06
CA ASP A 223 -5.40 -7.49 -10.67
C ASP A 223 -5.93 -6.26 -9.91
N GLN A 224 -5.12 -5.64 -9.06
CA GLN A 224 -5.43 -4.40 -8.35
C GLN A 224 -5.35 -3.18 -9.27
N GLU A 225 -4.37 -3.15 -10.18
CA GLU A 225 -4.24 -2.13 -11.21
C GLU A 225 -5.47 -2.11 -12.13
N LEU A 226 -5.96 -3.28 -12.55
CA LEU A 226 -7.18 -3.43 -13.33
C LEU A 226 -8.42 -2.93 -12.58
N GLU A 227 -8.51 -3.19 -11.27
CA GLU A 227 -9.59 -2.64 -10.44
C GLU A 227 -9.51 -1.13 -10.30
N ALA A 228 -8.31 -0.56 -10.17
CA ALA A 228 -8.11 0.89 -10.10
C ALA A 228 -8.52 1.55 -11.42
N LEU A 229 -8.14 0.97 -12.57
CA LEU A 229 -8.59 1.43 -13.88
C LEU A 229 -10.11 1.40 -13.99
N ARG A 230 -10.74 0.26 -13.67
CA ARG A 230 -12.19 0.05 -13.78
C ARG A 230 -13.00 0.99 -12.90
N ARG A 231 -12.55 1.23 -11.67
CA ARG A 231 -13.29 2.00 -10.66
C ARG A 231 -13.05 3.50 -10.77
N GLU A 232 -11.86 3.88 -11.23
CA GLU A 232 -11.40 5.27 -11.13
C GLU A 232 -10.64 5.75 -12.36
N GLY A 233 -9.69 4.98 -12.88
CA GLY A 233 -8.83 5.41 -13.99
C GLY A 233 -9.62 5.88 -15.22
N VAL A 234 -10.65 5.15 -15.64
CA VAL A 234 -11.48 5.53 -16.79
C VAL A 234 -12.28 6.82 -16.57
N ARG A 235 -12.57 7.19 -15.31
CA ARG A 235 -13.31 8.42 -14.96
C ARG A 235 -12.47 9.68 -15.15
N TYR A 236 -11.16 9.52 -15.29
CA TYR A 236 -10.26 10.60 -15.64
C TYR A 236 -10.22 10.86 -17.15
N GLU A 237 -11.04 10.23 -17.99
CA GLU A 237 -11.06 10.48 -19.44
C GLU A 237 -9.64 10.44 -20.06
N PRO A 238 -8.88 9.34 -19.87
CA PRO A 238 -7.52 9.26 -20.37
C PRO A 238 -7.48 9.22 -21.91
N ASP A 239 -6.40 9.73 -22.49
CA ASP A 239 -6.02 9.45 -23.89
C ASP A 239 -5.09 8.23 -23.96
N LEU A 240 -4.34 7.98 -22.88
CA LEU A 240 -3.45 6.85 -22.74
C LEU A 240 -3.51 6.31 -21.31
N VAL A 241 -3.59 4.98 -21.19
CA VAL A 241 -3.32 4.25 -19.95
C VAL A 241 -1.95 3.59 -20.07
N VAL A 242 -1.10 3.78 -19.07
CA VAL A 242 0.19 3.10 -18.93
C VAL A 242 0.07 2.14 -17.75
N LEU A 243 0.37 0.86 -17.96
CA LEU A 243 0.38 -0.16 -16.91
C LEU A 243 1.80 -0.67 -16.72
N GLN A 244 2.32 -0.55 -15.49
CA GLN A 244 3.65 -1.03 -15.15
C GLN A 244 3.59 -2.45 -14.58
N PHE A 245 4.17 -3.40 -15.31
CA PHE A 245 4.34 -4.78 -14.90
C PHE A 245 5.59 -4.97 -14.03
N CYS A 246 5.49 -5.86 -13.04
CA CYS A 246 6.62 -6.45 -12.34
C CYS A 246 6.50 -7.97 -12.27
N THR A 247 7.60 -8.67 -12.05
CA THR A 247 7.58 -10.15 -12.00
C THR A 247 6.77 -10.71 -10.82
N ASN A 248 6.57 -9.92 -9.74
CA ASN A 248 5.74 -10.33 -8.61
C ASN A 248 4.25 -10.41 -8.98
N ASP A 249 3.79 -9.72 -10.02
CA ASP A 249 2.42 -9.78 -10.56
C ASP A 249 1.97 -11.21 -10.81
N LEU A 250 2.83 -12.04 -11.40
CA LEU A 250 2.54 -13.43 -11.73
C LEU A 250 2.05 -14.19 -10.49
N SER A 251 2.83 -14.11 -9.41
CA SER A 251 2.49 -14.76 -8.14
C SER A 251 1.30 -14.10 -7.44
N GLY A 252 1.20 -12.77 -7.47
CA GLY A 252 0.19 -12.03 -6.72
C GLY A 252 -1.21 -12.04 -7.34
N ASN A 253 -1.31 -12.27 -8.65
CA ASN A 253 -2.57 -12.43 -9.37
C ASN A 253 -3.22 -13.79 -9.08
N VAL A 254 -2.42 -14.86 -8.95
CA VAL A 254 -2.91 -16.23 -8.72
C VAL A 254 -2.99 -16.64 -7.26
N SER A 255 -2.18 -16.03 -6.37
CA SER A 255 -2.00 -16.51 -5.00
C SER A 255 -3.31 -16.48 -4.22
N THR A 256 -3.90 -17.67 -4.13
CA THR A 256 -5.04 -18.02 -3.27
C THR A 256 -4.60 -18.84 -2.05
N GLU A 257 -3.32 -19.24 -1.98
CA GLU A 257 -2.89 -20.36 -1.12
C GLU A 257 -1.86 -20.02 -0.02
N ALA A 258 -1.31 -18.80 0.05
CA ALA A 258 -0.33 -18.45 1.09
C ALA A 258 -0.74 -17.19 1.89
N PRO A 259 -1.27 -17.34 3.12
CA PRO A 259 -1.53 -16.22 4.03
C PRO A 259 -0.27 -15.33 4.21
N PRO A 260 -0.42 -14.01 4.33
CA PRO A 260 -1.67 -13.27 4.53
C PRO A 260 -2.27 -12.62 3.24
N LEU A 261 -1.66 -12.79 2.06
CA LEU A 261 -2.09 -12.08 0.83
C LEU A 261 -3.48 -12.48 0.30
N PRO A 262 -3.93 -13.75 0.35
CA PRO A 262 -5.26 -14.14 -0.09
C PRO A 262 -6.38 -13.47 0.72
N ALA A 263 -6.18 -13.18 2.02
CA ALA A 263 -7.25 -12.66 2.88
C ALA A 263 -7.41 -11.13 2.83
N ILE A 264 -6.55 -10.40 2.09
CA ILE A 264 -6.54 -8.93 2.13
C ILE A 264 -7.22 -8.28 0.94
N LYS A 265 -7.33 -8.93 -0.22
CA LYS A 265 -8.01 -8.36 -1.40
C LYS A 265 -9.51 -8.68 -1.36
N PRO A 266 -10.42 -7.71 -1.60
CA PRO A 266 -11.87 -7.95 -1.63
C PRO A 266 -12.36 -8.75 -2.84
N PHE A 267 -11.47 -9.01 -3.79
CA PHE A 267 -11.75 -9.72 -5.04
C PHE A 267 -10.61 -10.69 -5.34
N ARG A 268 -10.88 -11.60 -6.26
CA ARG A 268 -9.87 -12.43 -6.93
C ARG A 268 -10.24 -12.57 -8.40
N TYR A 269 -9.25 -12.91 -9.21
CA TYR A 269 -9.45 -13.22 -10.62
C TYR A 269 -9.12 -14.69 -10.90
N ARG A 270 -9.88 -15.30 -11.79
CA ARG A 270 -9.63 -16.64 -12.30
C ARG A 270 -9.64 -16.64 -13.82
N LEU A 271 -8.88 -17.55 -14.41
CA LEU A 271 -8.93 -17.80 -15.83
C LEU A 271 -10.11 -18.73 -16.13
N ALA A 272 -11.08 -18.27 -16.90
CA ALA A 272 -12.18 -19.10 -17.37
C ALA A 272 -11.76 -20.01 -18.54
N ALA A 273 -12.58 -21.02 -18.82
CA ALA A 273 -12.33 -21.98 -19.90
C ALA A 273 -12.25 -21.33 -21.29
N ASP A 274 -12.87 -20.16 -21.48
CA ASP A 274 -12.80 -19.34 -22.70
C ASP A 274 -11.50 -18.51 -22.80
N GLY A 275 -10.57 -18.65 -21.84
CA GLY A 275 -9.33 -17.90 -21.79
C GLY A 275 -9.46 -16.45 -21.32
N ARG A 276 -10.65 -16.03 -20.86
CA ARG A 276 -10.88 -14.69 -20.30
C ARG A 276 -10.72 -14.68 -18.78
N SER A 277 -10.39 -13.52 -18.24
CA SER A 277 -10.42 -13.26 -16.80
C SER A 277 -11.87 -13.21 -16.32
N ARG A 278 -12.10 -13.75 -15.11
CA ARG A 278 -13.37 -13.65 -14.38
C ARG A 278 -13.09 -13.11 -13.00
N ARG A 279 -13.68 -11.95 -12.73
CA ARG A 279 -13.66 -11.31 -11.41
C ARG A 279 -14.67 -11.97 -10.49
N GLU A 280 -14.23 -12.40 -9.31
CA GLU A 280 -15.08 -12.95 -8.26
C GLU A 280 -14.90 -12.16 -6.96
N ALA A 281 -15.92 -12.17 -6.10
CA ALA A 281 -15.75 -11.76 -4.71
C ALA A 281 -14.82 -12.76 -4.00
N ASN A 282 -13.94 -12.25 -3.15
CA ASN A 282 -13.06 -13.10 -2.38
C ASN A 282 -13.75 -13.57 -1.09
N PRO A 283 -14.08 -14.88 -0.93
CA PRO A 283 -14.79 -15.37 0.26
C PRO A 283 -13.95 -15.26 1.55
N ASP A 284 -12.62 -15.26 1.43
CA ASP A 284 -11.71 -15.19 2.57
C ASP A 284 -11.48 -13.75 3.05
N TRP A 285 -11.96 -12.77 2.28
CA TRP A 285 -11.86 -11.37 2.63
C TRP A 285 -12.95 -10.97 3.62
N THR A 286 -12.53 -10.33 4.70
CA THR A 286 -13.44 -9.75 5.69
C THR A 286 -13.31 -8.22 5.66
N PRO A 287 -14.40 -7.47 5.48
CA PRO A 287 -14.37 -6.02 5.52
C PRO A 287 -13.75 -5.50 6.82
N PRO A 288 -12.94 -4.42 6.76
CA PRO A 288 -12.42 -3.74 7.94
C PRO A 288 -13.51 -3.37 8.96
N THR A 289 -14.74 -3.09 8.53
CA THR A 289 -15.83 -2.68 9.42
C THR A 289 -16.32 -3.76 10.40
N ARG A 290 -15.94 -5.05 10.24
CA ARG A 290 -16.44 -6.17 11.08
C ARG A 290 -15.75 -6.36 12.45
N ARG A 291 -14.69 -5.62 12.81
CA ARG A 291 -14.05 -5.71 14.15
C ARG A 291 -13.73 -4.34 14.78
N PRO A 292 -14.71 -3.43 14.91
CA PRO A 292 -14.52 -1.99 15.11
C PRO A 292 -13.62 -1.61 16.30
N TRP A 293 -13.61 -2.38 17.39
CA TRP A 293 -12.80 -2.06 18.57
C TRP A 293 -11.30 -2.36 18.41
N ILE A 294 -10.93 -3.46 17.73
CA ILE A 294 -9.53 -3.77 17.41
C ILE A 294 -8.97 -2.71 16.46
N TRP A 295 -9.81 -2.24 15.54
CA TRP A 295 -9.44 -1.24 14.55
C TRP A 295 -9.40 0.18 15.12
N TRP A 296 -10.28 0.52 16.06
CA TRP A 296 -10.15 1.73 16.86
C TRP A 296 -8.82 1.74 17.61
N LEU A 297 -8.43 0.62 18.22
CA LEU A 297 -7.12 0.48 18.86
C LEU A 297 -5.95 0.64 17.87
N GLU A 298 -6.01 0.08 16.65
CA GLU A 298 -5.01 0.33 15.59
C GLU A 298 -4.96 1.82 15.20
N GLY A 299 -6.13 2.46 15.07
CA GLY A 299 -6.28 3.88 14.73
C GLY A 299 -5.80 4.85 15.80
N VAL A 300 -5.92 4.49 17.08
CA VAL A 300 -5.32 5.24 18.20
C VAL A 300 -3.82 4.93 18.28
N ALA A 301 -3.43 3.67 18.10
CA ALA A 301 -2.04 3.24 18.14
C ALA A 301 -1.18 3.93 17.09
N LYS A 302 -1.70 4.26 15.89
CA LYS A 302 -0.91 4.99 14.88
C LYS A 302 -0.44 6.38 15.32
N HIS A 303 -1.11 7.02 16.28
CA HIS A 303 -0.78 8.37 16.73
C HIS A 303 0.03 8.41 18.02
N SER A 304 0.20 7.26 18.69
CA SER A 304 0.99 7.12 19.92
C SER A 304 2.15 6.15 19.73
N GLU A 305 3.39 6.64 19.88
CA GLU A 305 4.60 5.83 19.89
C GLU A 305 4.59 4.76 21.00
N LEU A 306 4.00 5.07 22.17
CA LEU A 306 3.78 4.10 23.23
C LEU A 306 2.90 2.94 22.78
N LEU A 307 1.75 3.26 22.16
CA LEU A 307 0.81 2.25 21.69
C LEU A 307 1.32 1.51 20.46
N LYS A 308 2.12 2.14 19.57
CA LYS A 308 2.82 1.42 18.49
C LYS A 308 3.66 0.29 19.06
N ARG A 309 4.43 0.56 20.11
CA ARG A 309 5.30 -0.43 20.76
C ARG A 309 4.52 -1.58 21.40
N LEU A 310 3.38 -1.30 22.02
CA LEU A 310 2.51 -2.32 22.62
C LEU A 310 1.68 -3.11 21.60
N PHE A 311 1.14 -2.43 20.58
CA PHE A 311 0.24 -3.01 19.61
C PHE A 311 0.99 -3.76 18.50
N TRP A 312 2.09 -3.19 18.00
CA TRP A 312 2.87 -3.81 16.92
C TRP A 312 3.85 -4.87 17.43
N SER A 313 4.26 -4.85 18.71
CA SER A 313 4.91 -6.03 19.31
C SER A 313 3.94 -7.23 19.38
N ARG A 314 2.68 -7.01 19.80
CA ARG A 314 1.65 -8.08 19.82
C ARG A 314 1.17 -8.51 18.44
N SER A 315 1.01 -7.57 17.51
CA SER A 315 0.53 -7.85 16.14
C SER A 315 1.56 -8.58 15.30
N VAL A 316 2.85 -8.26 15.46
CA VAL A 316 3.93 -9.01 14.82
C VAL A 316 4.07 -10.41 15.43
N VAL A 317 3.93 -10.55 16.77
CA VAL A 317 3.98 -11.84 17.46
C VAL A 317 2.77 -12.76 17.16
N ARG A 318 1.61 -12.21 16.73
CA ARG A 318 0.40 -13.01 16.42
C ARG A 318 0.06 -13.15 14.94
N ARG A 319 0.45 -12.23 14.04
CA ARG A 319 0.09 -12.32 12.60
C ARG A 319 1.03 -13.21 11.80
N PHE A 320 2.14 -13.64 12.39
CA PHE A 320 3.00 -14.67 11.85
C PHE A 320 3.49 -15.58 12.98
N PRO A 321 2.84 -16.73 13.24
CA PRO A 321 3.50 -17.77 14.03
C PRO A 321 4.66 -18.27 13.19
N GLY A 322 5.83 -17.65 13.34
CA GLY A 322 7.06 -17.96 12.60
C GLY A 322 7.71 -16.81 11.82
N ALA A 323 7.12 -15.62 11.70
CA ALA A 323 7.87 -14.46 11.21
C ALA A 323 8.32 -13.63 12.40
N GLU A 324 9.56 -13.84 12.80
CA GLU A 324 10.34 -12.82 13.49
C GLU A 324 10.08 -11.48 12.78
N ARG A 325 9.96 -10.38 13.55
CA ARG A 325 10.18 -9.03 13.00
C ARG A 325 11.36 -9.19 12.06
N PRO A 326 11.31 -8.87 10.75
CA PRO A 326 12.57 -8.71 10.05
C PRO A 326 13.26 -7.61 10.88
N PRO A 327 14.33 -7.93 11.64
CA PRO A 327 15.09 -6.86 12.23
C PRO A 327 15.47 -5.97 11.06
N LEU A 328 15.52 -4.64 11.28
CA LEU A 328 16.34 -3.83 10.39
C LEU A 328 17.63 -4.62 10.22
N PRO A 329 18.04 -5.00 8.99
CA PRO A 329 19.22 -5.82 8.82
C PRO A 329 20.32 -5.10 9.60
N PRO A 330 20.90 -5.75 10.62
CA PRO A 330 21.96 -5.13 11.38
C PRO A 330 22.99 -4.66 10.36
N ARG A 331 23.47 -3.41 10.48
CA ARG A 331 24.63 -2.99 9.67
C ARG A 331 25.75 -3.98 10.01
N GLY A 332 26.09 -4.86 9.08
CA GLY A 332 26.99 -5.98 9.33
C GLY A 332 26.86 -7.08 8.30
N TYR A 333 27.53 -8.19 8.58
CA TYR A 333 27.60 -9.33 7.69
C TYR A 333 26.98 -10.54 8.35
N ARG A 334 26.19 -11.31 7.62
CA ARG A 334 25.52 -12.50 8.15
C ARG A 334 25.82 -13.70 7.28
N TYR A 335 26.09 -14.82 7.95
CA TYR A 335 26.15 -16.12 7.30
C TYR A 335 24.87 -16.92 7.59
N ASP A 336 24.13 -17.22 6.52
CA ASP A 336 22.94 -18.06 6.53
C ASP A 336 22.95 -19.03 5.32
N ALA A 337 21.90 -19.83 5.16
CA ALA A 337 21.84 -20.85 4.12
C ALA A 337 21.88 -20.24 2.71
N SER A 338 21.26 -19.06 2.54
CA SER A 338 21.25 -18.33 1.28
C SER A 338 22.63 -17.79 0.95
N SER A 339 23.31 -17.14 1.90
CA SER A 339 24.68 -16.66 1.68
C SER A 339 25.65 -17.82 1.46
N ALA A 340 25.52 -18.93 2.20
CA ALA A 340 26.36 -20.11 2.04
C ALA A 340 26.24 -20.72 0.62
N ALA A 341 25.01 -20.87 0.12
CA ALA A 341 24.77 -21.35 -1.24
C ALA A 341 25.34 -20.38 -2.30
N ARG A 342 25.10 -19.07 -2.13
CA ARG A 342 25.62 -18.05 -3.05
C ARG A 342 27.14 -17.98 -3.05
N LEU A 343 27.81 -18.13 -1.91
CA LEU A 343 29.27 -18.19 -1.81
C LEU A 343 29.82 -19.39 -2.61
N ARG A 344 29.25 -20.58 -2.44
CA ARG A 344 29.65 -21.77 -3.21
C ARG A 344 29.47 -21.57 -4.71
N LEU A 345 28.31 -21.04 -5.12
CA LEU A 345 28.00 -20.80 -6.52
C LEU A 345 28.87 -19.70 -7.16
N ALA A 346 29.22 -18.66 -6.42
CA ALA A 346 29.98 -17.52 -6.92
C ALA A 346 31.50 -17.73 -6.90
N LEU A 347 32.02 -18.47 -5.91
CA LEU A 347 33.45 -18.64 -5.68
C LEU A 347 33.97 -20.03 -6.09
N GLY A 348 33.09 -21.01 -6.33
CA GLY A 348 33.50 -22.40 -6.61
C GLY A 348 34.36 -22.97 -5.48
N ASP A 349 35.46 -23.63 -5.85
CA ASP A 349 36.41 -24.24 -4.91
C ASP A 349 37.01 -23.25 -3.90
N ALA A 350 37.08 -21.96 -4.26
CA ALA A 350 37.58 -20.94 -3.33
C ALA A 350 36.66 -20.74 -2.13
N ALA A 351 35.38 -21.13 -2.22
CA ALA A 351 34.46 -21.12 -1.06
C ALA A 351 34.91 -22.08 0.06
N GLU A 352 35.66 -23.14 -0.25
CA GLU A 352 36.18 -24.09 0.74
C GLU A 352 37.30 -23.51 1.62
N ARG A 353 37.94 -22.42 1.16
CA ARG A 353 38.97 -21.70 1.92
C ARG A 353 38.39 -20.77 2.98
N LEU A 354 37.07 -20.51 2.93
CA LEU A 354 36.40 -19.70 3.94
C LEU A 354 36.29 -20.49 5.25
N PRO A 355 36.50 -19.84 6.41
CA PRO A 355 36.33 -20.50 7.69
C PRO A 355 34.87 -20.91 7.89
N ALA A 356 34.65 -21.91 8.75
CA ALA A 356 33.31 -22.26 9.19
C ALA A 356 32.69 -21.09 9.96
N PHE A 357 31.69 -20.44 9.35
CA PHE A 357 30.92 -19.39 9.99
C PHE A 357 29.79 -20.00 10.83
N GLU A 358 29.57 -19.41 12.00
CA GLU A 358 28.42 -19.76 12.84
C GLU A 358 27.12 -19.25 12.19
N PHE A 359 26.17 -20.17 11.99
CA PHE A 359 24.93 -19.86 11.28
C PHE A 359 24.07 -18.84 12.06
N GLY A 360 23.60 -17.80 11.39
CA GLY A 360 22.75 -16.76 11.98
C GLY A 360 23.50 -15.71 12.81
N ARG A 361 24.81 -15.87 13.03
CA ARG A 361 25.63 -14.89 13.74
C ARG A 361 26.03 -13.73 12.83
N LEU A 362 26.03 -12.51 13.41
CA LEU A 362 26.63 -11.33 12.78
C LEU A 362 28.14 -11.36 12.91
N LEU A 363 28.84 -11.20 11.79
CA LEU A 363 30.30 -11.09 11.73
C LEU A 363 30.69 -9.61 11.88
N SER A 364 31.75 -9.36 12.66
CA SER A 364 32.36 -8.03 12.71
C SER A 364 33.19 -7.76 11.45
N GLU A 365 33.49 -6.49 11.18
CA GLU A 365 34.38 -6.09 10.07
C GLU A 365 35.76 -6.76 10.16
N GLN A 366 36.31 -6.89 11.38
CA GLN A 366 37.60 -7.55 11.62
C GLN A 366 37.54 -9.06 11.40
N ASP A 367 36.46 -9.72 11.84
CA ASP A 367 36.26 -11.16 11.62
C ASP A 367 36.10 -11.45 10.14
N LEU A 368 35.33 -10.63 9.43
CA LEU A 368 35.19 -10.74 7.99
C LEU A 368 36.53 -10.53 7.30
N ALA A 369 37.27 -9.46 7.60
CA ALA A 369 38.56 -9.17 6.97
C ALA A 369 39.54 -10.34 7.14
N ARG A 370 39.60 -10.94 8.33
CA ARG A 370 40.40 -12.15 8.60
C ARG A 370 39.90 -13.35 7.79
N ALA A 371 38.59 -13.57 7.73
CA ALA A 371 38.00 -14.68 6.98
C ALA A 371 38.25 -14.58 5.47
N LEU A 372 38.36 -13.38 4.92
CA LEU A 372 38.55 -13.14 3.50
C LEU A 372 40.03 -13.03 3.07
N ALA A 373 40.98 -13.06 4.02
CA ALA A 373 42.41 -12.81 3.74
C ALA A 373 43.06 -13.86 2.81
N GLY A 374 42.52 -15.07 2.74
CA GLY A 374 43.01 -16.15 1.87
C GLY A 374 42.40 -16.17 0.46
N LEU A 375 41.54 -15.20 0.14
CA LEU A 375 40.92 -15.05 -1.17
C LEU A 375 41.66 -13.99 -1.98
N ASP A 376 41.61 -14.10 -3.32
CA ASP A 376 42.06 -13.00 -4.18
C ASP A 376 41.15 -11.76 -4.01
N PRO A 377 41.58 -10.57 -4.45
CA PRO A 377 40.82 -9.34 -4.26
C PRO A 377 39.39 -9.39 -4.82
N ASP A 378 39.15 -10.11 -5.92
CA ASP A 378 37.85 -10.15 -6.60
C ASP A 378 36.91 -11.12 -5.86
N GLN A 379 37.42 -12.28 -5.48
CA GLN A 379 36.76 -13.25 -4.61
C GLN A 379 36.40 -12.64 -3.26
N ALA A 380 37.32 -11.90 -2.63
CA ALA A 380 37.08 -11.21 -1.37
C ALA A 380 35.96 -10.16 -1.49
N ARG A 381 35.94 -9.38 -2.60
CA ARG A 381 34.86 -8.42 -2.87
C ARG A 381 33.51 -9.11 -3.06
N ALA A 382 33.48 -10.21 -3.82
CA ALA A 382 32.28 -11.01 -4.02
C ALA A 382 31.76 -11.61 -2.71
N ALA A 383 32.65 -12.24 -1.93
CA ALA A 383 32.32 -12.84 -0.65
C ALA A 383 31.77 -11.82 0.33
N ARG A 384 32.43 -10.66 0.46
CA ARG A 384 31.95 -9.53 1.27
C ARG A 384 30.53 -9.13 0.84
N ARG A 385 30.30 -8.94 -0.46
CA ARG A 385 28.99 -8.53 -0.99
C ARG A 385 27.88 -9.55 -0.74
N ILE A 386 28.18 -10.85 -0.82
CA ILE A 386 27.21 -11.93 -0.53
C ILE A 386 26.84 -11.97 0.95
N LEU A 387 27.82 -11.70 1.82
CA LEU A 387 27.69 -11.72 3.27
C LEU A 387 27.09 -10.42 3.83
N GLU A 388 27.16 -9.29 3.12
CA GLU A 388 26.37 -8.09 3.45
C GLU A 388 24.90 -8.50 3.54
N VAL A 389 24.20 -8.18 4.63
CA VAL A 389 22.79 -8.56 4.81
C VAL A 389 21.92 -7.79 3.82
N PRO A 390 21.50 -8.36 2.67
CA PRO A 390 20.75 -7.59 1.71
C PRO A 390 19.30 -7.57 2.20
N PRO A 391 18.64 -6.40 2.20
CA PRO A 391 17.19 -6.38 2.12
C PRO A 391 16.79 -7.27 0.92
N PHE A 392 15.76 -8.11 1.06
CA PHE A 392 15.22 -8.98 -0.01
C PHE A 392 15.94 -10.31 -0.32
N ALA A 393 17.12 -10.61 0.22
CA ALA A 393 17.78 -11.91 -0.02
C ALA A 393 17.03 -13.12 0.57
N PHE A 394 16.07 -12.88 1.47
CA PHE A 394 15.23 -13.92 2.08
C PHE A 394 14.34 -14.66 1.08
N ARG A 395 14.13 -14.11 -0.12
CA ARG A 395 13.35 -14.75 -1.20
C ARG A 395 14.21 -15.54 -2.18
N TRP A 396 15.53 -15.45 -2.07
CA TRP A 396 16.44 -16.10 -2.98
C TRP A 396 16.46 -17.62 -2.76
N THR A 397 16.49 -18.38 -3.85
CA THR A 397 16.65 -19.83 -3.85
C THR A 397 17.80 -20.22 -4.79
N PRO A 398 18.38 -21.43 -4.67
CA PRO A 398 19.39 -21.89 -5.63
C PRO A 398 18.95 -21.81 -7.11
N ALA A 399 17.66 -22.00 -7.39
CA ALA A 399 17.10 -21.85 -8.74
C ALA A 399 17.20 -20.41 -9.27
N SER A 400 17.16 -19.39 -8.40
CA SER A 400 17.32 -17.98 -8.78
C SER A 400 18.68 -17.69 -9.44
N TRP A 401 19.72 -18.48 -9.16
CA TRP A 401 21.04 -18.36 -9.79
C TRP A 401 21.04 -18.64 -11.29
N ASN A 402 20.12 -19.52 -11.73
CA ASN A 402 19.94 -20.02 -13.08
C ASN A 402 18.47 -19.84 -13.48
N PRO A 403 18.02 -18.62 -13.79
CA PRO A 403 16.63 -18.41 -14.17
C PRO A 403 16.31 -19.23 -15.41
N GLU A 404 15.22 -19.98 -15.35
CA GLU A 404 14.62 -20.66 -16.49
C GLU A 404 13.78 -19.69 -17.31
N PRO A 405 13.65 -19.90 -18.63
CA PRO A 405 12.76 -19.10 -19.44
C PRO A 405 11.31 -19.27 -18.96
N PRO A 406 10.52 -18.18 -18.88
CA PRO A 406 9.12 -18.26 -18.48
C PRO A 406 8.30 -19.11 -19.46
N ASP A 407 7.41 -19.96 -18.93
CA ASP A 407 6.40 -20.67 -19.73
C ASP A 407 5.17 -19.78 -19.94
N PRO A 408 4.92 -19.28 -21.17
CA PRO A 408 3.75 -18.44 -21.45
C PRO A 408 2.41 -19.18 -21.31
N ASN A 409 2.41 -20.51 -21.22
CA ASN A 409 1.23 -21.33 -21.01
C ASN A 409 0.95 -21.65 -19.54
N SER A 410 1.83 -21.21 -18.62
CA SER A 410 1.60 -21.39 -17.19
C SER A 410 0.31 -20.66 -16.77
N PRO A 411 -0.41 -21.15 -15.74
CA PRO A 411 -1.61 -20.50 -15.23
C PRO A 411 -1.42 -19.01 -14.89
N GLU A 412 -0.26 -18.65 -14.34
CA GLU A 412 0.12 -17.29 -13.95
C GLU A 412 0.21 -16.37 -15.18
N TRP A 413 0.94 -16.79 -16.21
CA TRP A 413 1.09 -16.03 -17.45
C TRP A 413 -0.23 -15.92 -18.21
N ARG A 414 -0.98 -17.02 -18.30
CA ARG A 414 -2.29 -17.02 -18.97
C ARG A 414 -3.28 -16.09 -18.26
N LEU A 415 -3.28 -16.06 -16.93
CA LEU A 415 -4.10 -15.13 -16.17
C LEU A 415 -3.64 -13.68 -16.38
N LEU A 416 -2.34 -13.40 -16.30
CA LEU A 416 -1.78 -12.07 -16.57
C LEU A 416 -2.23 -11.57 -17.95
N PHE A 417 -2.06 -12.36 -19.00
CA PHE A 417 -2.49 -12.00 -20.35
C PHE A 417 -3.99 -11.75 -20.46
N ALA A 418 -4.82 -12.51 -19.74
CA ALA A 418 -6.25 -12.27 -19.68
C ALA A 418 -6.59 -10.93 -19.00
N LEU A 419 -5.91 -10.59 -17.89
CA LEU A 419 -6.06 -9.31 -17.19
C LEU A 419 -5.63 -8.13 -18.08
N LEU A 420 -4.51 -8.26 -18.81
CA LEU A 420 -4.02 -7.22 -19.71
C LEU A 420 -4.96 -6.98 -20.90
N ARG A 421 -5.61 -8.03 -21.43
CA ARG A 421 -6.68 -7.87 -22.43
C ARG A 421 -7.87 -7.11 -21.86
N GLU A 422 -8.30 -7.43 -20.65
CA GLU A 422 -9.41 -6.73 -20.00
C GLU A 422 -9.05 -5.26 -19.71
N ALA A 423 -7.82 -4.96 -19.31
CA ALA A 423 -7.33 -3.59 -19.14
C ALA A 423 -7.34 -2.82 -20.46
N ARG A 424 -6.89 -3.45 -21.56
CA ARG A 424 -6.93 -2.86 -22.91
C ARG A 424 -8.35 -2.54 -23.33
N ASP A 425 -9.27 -3.49 -23.14
CA ASP A 425 -10.67 -3.31 -23.55
C ASP A 425 -11.36 -2.21 -22.75
N LEU A 426 -11.06 -2.09 -21.45
CA LEU A 426 -11.52 -0.97 -20.61
C LEU A 426 -10.94 0.37 -21.04
N ALA A 427 -9.63 0.43 -21.35
CA ALA A 427 -9.00 1.65 -21.84
C ALA A 427 -9.63 2.11 -23.16
N ARG A 428 -9.80 1.19 -24.12
CA ARG A 428 -10.42 1.49 -25.42
C ARG A 428 -11.87 1.92 -25.28
N ALA A 429 -12.64 1.30 -24.40
CA ALA A 429 -14.01 1.70 -24.11
C ALA A 429 -14.10 3.13 -23.53
N ALA A 430 -13.04 3.61 -22.87
CA ALA A 430 -12.90 4.97 -22.38
C ALA A 430 -12.27 5.93 -23.41
N GLY A 431 -11.99 5.48 -24.64
CA GLY A 431 -11.36 6.29 -25.70
C GLY A 431 -9.83 6.36 -25.62
N ALA A 432 -9.19 5.53 -24.77
CA ALA A 432 -7.75 5.53 -24.54
C ALA A 432 -7.05 4.32 -25.17
N ASP A 433 -5.78 4.48 -25.50
CA ASP A 433 -4.89 3.35 -25.75
C ASP A 433 -4.34 2.76 -24.43
N LEU A 434 -3.82 1.54 -24.48
CA LEU A 434 -3.04 0.94 -23.39
C LEU A 434 -1.58 0.78 -23.83
N ALA A 435 -0.63 1.12 -22.97
CA ALA A 435 0.78 0.81 -23.12
C ALA A 435 1.35 0.12 -21.88
N LEU A 436 2.30 -0.79 -22.08
CA LEU A 436 2.97 -1.51 -20.99
C LEU A 436 4.36 -0.96 -20.73
N VAL A 437 4.73 -0.87 -19.45
CA VAL A 437 6.09 -0.66 -18.95
C VAL A 437 6.48 -1.89 -18.13
N THR A 438 7.77 -2.25 -18.12
CA THR A 438 8.27 -3.42 -17.40
C THR A 438 9.43 -3.02 -16.50
N ASP A 439 9.51 -3.63 -15.31
CA ASP A 439 10.66 -3.50 -14.42
C ASP A 439 11.73 -4.59 -14.66
N CYS A 440 11.44 -5.57 -15.53
CA CYS A 440 12.32 -6.68 -15.87
C CYS A 440 13.26 -6.28 -17.01
N GLU A 441 14.20 -5.38 -16.72
CA GLU A 441 15.08 -4.79 -17.71
C GLU A 441 16.57 -4.84 -17.31
N GLU A 442 17.43 -4.31 -18.18
CA GLU A 442 18.89 -4.40 -18.07
C GLU A 442 19.44 -3.87 -16.73
N GLY A 443 18.87 -2.78 -16.20
CA GLY A 443 19.23 -2.20 -14.92
C GLY A 443 18.93 -3.14 -13.74
N HIS A 444 17.75 -3.76 -13.74
CA HIS A 444 17.40 -4.80 -12.75
C HIS A 444 18.34 -6.01 -12.82
N TYR A 445 18.59 -6.51 -14.03
CA TYR A 445 19.53 -7.61 -14.24
C TYR A 445 20.92 -7.29 -13.67
N ARG A 446 21.43 -6.10 -13.96
CA ARG A 446 22.74 -5.63 -13.45
C ARG A 446 22.74 -5.54 -11.93
N TRP A 447 21.64 -5.07 -11.33
CA TRP A 447 21.50 -5.00 -9.89
C TRP A 447 21.54 -6.40 -9.25
N ASP A 448 20.74 -7.34 -9.73
CA ASP A 448 20.71 -8.73 -9.25
C ASP A 448 22.07 -9.43 -9.44
N ARG A 449 22.75 -9.17 -10.56
CA ARG A 449 24.13 -9.64 -10.80
C ARG A 449 25.12 -9.07 -9.79
N SER A 450 25.01 -7.79 -9.46
CA SER A 450 25.88 -7.13 -8.47
C SER A 450 25.67 -7.65 -7.04
N TRP A 451 24.51 -8.27 -6.79
CA TRP A 451 24.16 -8.91 -5.53
C TRP A 451 24.37 -10.43 -5.51
N PHE A 452 24.92 -10.99 -6.59
CA PHE A 452 25.12 -12.43 -6.74
C PHE A 452 23.82 -13.23 -6.55
N LEU A 453 22.69 -12.65 -6.98
CA LEU A 453 21.39 -13.33 -6.96
C LEU A 453 21.19 -14.17 -8.22
N ILE A 454 21.81 -13.75 -9.32
CA ILE A 454 21.82 -14.44 -10.61
C ILE A 454 23.28 -14.67 -10.97
N GLY A 455 23.64 -15.80 -11.56
CA GLY A 455 25.01 -16.02 -12.01
C GLY A 455 25.31 -15.44 -13.40
N PRO A 456 26.59 -15.41 -13.81
CA PRO A 456 27.01 -14.84 -15.08
C PRO A 456 26.60 -15.72 -16.27
N GLY A 457 26.51 -15.11 -17.45
CA GLY A 457 26.39 -15.81 -18.72
C GLY A 457 25.31 -15.23 -19.64
N PRO A 458 25.49 -15.33 -20.97
CA PRO A 458 24.53 -14.78 -21.93
C PRO A 458 23.16 -15.48 -21.87
N GLU A 459 23.13 -16.79 -21.65
CA GLU A 459 21.88 -17.56 -21.52
C GLU A 459 21.05 -17.13 -20.31
N ARG A 460 21.67 -17.03 -19.13
CA ARG A 460 20.97 -16.59 -17.91
C ARG A 460 20.44 -15.17 -18.03
N LYS A 461 21.21 -14.28 -18.68
CA LYS A 461 20.74 -12.94 -19.01
C LYS A 461 19.52 -12.98 -19.93
N ALA A 462 19.56 -13.80 -20.98
CA ALA A 462 18.44 -13.95 -21.91
C ALA A 462 17.19 -14.48 -21.20
N ASN A 463 17.33 -15.49 -20.33
CA ASN A 463 16.23 -16.04 -19.55
C ASN A 463 15.67 -15.03 -18.55
N TYR A 464 16.55 -14.28 -17.86
CA TYR A 464 16.11 -13.23 -16.95
C TYR A 464 15.29 -12.15 -17.66
N LEU A 465 15.70 -11.73 -18.86
CA LEU A 465 15.01 -10.70 -19.65
C LEU A 465 13.86 -11.24 -20.51
N ALA A 466 13.62 -12.55 -20.51
CA ALA A 466 12.58 -13.19 -21.30
C ALA A 466 11.15 -12.71 -20.96
N PRO A 467 10.77 -12.39 -19.71
CA PRO A 467 9.47 -11.79 -19.40
C PRO A 467 9.18 -10.53 -20.22
N THR A 468 10.18 -9.65 -20.36
CA THR A 468 10.07 -8.42 -21.18
C THR A 468 9.90 -8.74 -22.66
N ARG A 469 10.59 -9.77 -23.17
CA ARG A 469 10.40 -10.23 -24.56
C ARG A 469 8.99 -10.75 -24.78
N LEU A 470 8.48 -11.59 -23.88
CA LEU A 470 7.14 -12.15 -23.94
C LEU A 470 6.06 -11.08 -23.89
N LEU A 471 6.18 -10.11 -22.96
CA LEU A 471 5.23 -9.00 -22.85
C LEU A 471 5.19 -8.15 -24.11
N ARG A 472 6.34 -7.87 -24.71
CA ARG A 472 6.41 -7.14 -25.98
C ARG A 472 5.73 -7.89 -27.12
N GLU A 473 6.01 -9.18 -27.27
CA GLU A 473 5.39 -10.02 -28.30
C GLU A 473 3.87 -10.15 -28.10
N PHE A 474 3.42 -10.23 -26.84
CA PHE A 474 2.01 -10.23 -26.49
C PHE A 474 1.36 -8.88 -26.82
N ALA A 475 1.98 -7.76 -26.40
CA ALA A 475 1.47 -6.42 -26.63
C ALA A 475 1.29 -6.13 -28.13
N ALA A 476 2.27 -6.50 -28.95
CA ALA A 476 2.19 -6.37 -30.41
C ALA A 476 1.01 -7.17 -31.01
N ARG A 477 0.79 -8.41 -30.55
CA ARG A 477 -0.33 -9.26 -31.01
C ARG A 477 -1.70 -8.72 -30.61
N GLU A 478 -1.78 -8.05 -29.46
CA GLU A 478 -3.05 -7.56 -28.90
C GLU A 478 -3.34 -6.09 -29.23
N GLY A 479 -2.45 -5.43 -29.99
CA GLY A 479 -2.56 -4.00 -30.31
C GLY A 479 -2.45 -3.12 -29.06
N ILE A 480 -1.53 -3.48 -28.16
CA ILE A 480 -1.16 -2.75 -26.95
C ILE A 480 0.22 -2.12 -27.20
N GLY A 481 0.41 -0.87 -26.78
CA GLY A 481 1.70 -0.21 -26.83
C GLY A 481 2.74 -0.86 -25.90
N PHE A 482 4.01 -0.74 -26.23
CA PHE A 482 5.09 -1.23 -25.37
C PHE A 482 6.19 -0.18 -25.27
N VAL A 483 6.48 0.25 -24.04
CA VAL A 483 7.53 1.22 -23.76
C VAL A 483 8.85 0.47 -23.64
N GLU A 484 9.68 0.56 -24.68
CA GLU A 484 10.98 -0.09 -24.70
C GLU A 484 11.92 0.49 -23.62
N PRO A 485 12.44 -0.33 -22.68
CA PRO A 485 13.34 0.12 -21.63
C PRO A 485 14.77 0.31 -22.17
N ARG A 486 14.95 1.29 -23.09
CA ARG A 486 16.22 1.53 -23.78
C ARG A 486 17.30 2.09 -22.85
N ILE A 487 16.89 2.87 -21.85
CA ILE A 487 17.78 3.40 -20.82
C ILE A 487 17.63 2.51 -19.58
N PRO A 488 18.70 1.82 -19.14
CA PRO A 488 18.64 0.96 -17.96
C PRO A 488 18.27 1.72 -16.69
N HIS A 489 17.41 1.13 -15.86
CA HIS A 489 16.97 1.78 -14.62
C HIS A 489 18.02 1.59 -13.51
N GLN A 490 18.64 2.68 -13.06
CA GLN A 490 19.52 2.61 -11.89
C GLN A 490 18.70 2.34 -10.62
N ARG A 491 19.18 1.41 -9.79
CA ARG A 491 18.52 0.98 -8.55
C ARG A 491 19.38 1.37 -7.35
N ALA A 492 18.76 1.52 -6.19
CA ALA A 492 19.49 1.80 -4.96
C ALA A 492 20.46 0.65 -4.64
N ARG A 493 21.56 0.91 -3.96
CA ARG A 493 22.59 -0.10 -3.65
C ARG A 493 21.99 -1.28 -2.91
N ASN A 494 21.15 -1.03 -1.91
CA ASN A 494 20.60 -2.03 -0.99
C ASN A 494 19.11 -2.30 -1.17
N ASP A 495 18.50 -1.79 -2.22
CA ASP A 495 17.08 -2.00 -2.49
C ASP A 495 16.87 -2.13 -3.99
N PRO A 496 16.12 -3.14 -4.46
CA PRO A 496 15.93 -3.35 -5.89
C PRO A 496 15.14 -2.22 -6.51
N HIS A 497 14.45 -1.33 -5.80
CA HIS A 497 13.66 -0.29 -6.44
C HIS A 497 14.53 0.74 -7.21
N PRO A 498 14.02 1.31 -8.31
CA PRO A 498 14.67 2.39 -9.03
C PRO A 498 14.90 3.61 -8.11
N ASN A 499 16.13 4.12 -8.09
CA ASN A 499 16.45 5.35 -7.38
C ASN A 499 15.99 6.57 -8.21
N VAL A 500 16.43 7.79 -7.85
CA VAL A 500 16.07 9.01 -8.59
C VAL A 500 16.49 8.93 -10.06
N ALA A 501 17.74 8.55 -10.34
CA ALA A 501 18.23 8.40 -11.71
C ALA A 501 17.50 7.26 -12.47
N GLY A 502 17.12 6.19 -11.77
CA GLY A 502 16.27 5.14 -12.34
C GLY A 502 14.89 5.65 -12.76
N ASN A 503 14.26 6.50 -11.94
CA ASN A 503 12.98 7.12 -12.30
C ASN A 503 13.12 8.13 -13.45
N GLU A 504 14.25 8.83 -13.57
CA GLU A 504 14.56 9.67 -14.73
C GLU A 504 14.70 8.84 -16.01
N ALA A 505 15.36 7.69 -15.94
CA ALA A 505 15.45 6.75 -17.06
C ALA A 505 14.07 6.21 -17.47
N MET A 506 13.23 5.82 -16.50
CA MET A 506 11.84 5.41 -16.75
C MET A 506 11.04 6.53 -17.44
N ALA A 507 11.17 7.77 -16.96
CA ALA A 507 10.50 8.94 -17.53
C ALA A 507 10.94 9.19 -18.99
N GLU A 508 12.24 9.09 -19.28
CA GLU A 508 12.78 9.27 -20.62
C GLU A 508 12.38 8.15 -21.58
N ASN A 509 12.36 6.88 -21.12
CA ASN A 509 11.86 5.77 -21.91
C ASN A 509 10.38 6.00 -22.30
N LEU A 510 9.54 6.39 -21.35
CA LEU A 510 8.13 6.73 -21.61
C LEU A 510 7.99 7.99 -22.48
N ARG A 511 8.84 9.00 -22.31
CA ARG A 511 8.85 10.20 -23.17
C ARG A 511 9.11 9.83 -24.62
N ARG A 512 10.09 8.95 -24.90
CA ARG A 512 10.40 8.49 -26.25
C ARG A 512 9.20 7.83 -26.91
N TYR A 513 8.56 6.91 -26.18
CA TYR A 513 7.32 6.27 -26.63
C TYR A 513 6.23 7.31 -26.94
N LEU A 514 5.98 8.26 -26.02
CA LEU A 514 4.97 9.30 -26.23
C LEU A 514 5.26 10.18 -27.45
N MET A 515 6.51 10.60 -27.63
CA MET A 515 6.89 11.43 -28.77
C MET A 515 6.82 10.67 -30.09
N GLU A 516 7.16 9.38 -30.08
CA GLU A 516 7.11 8.51 -31.26
C GLU A 516 5.66 8.23 -31.69
N VAL A 517 4.77 7.92 -30.74
CA VAL A 517 3.40 7.50 -31.03
C VAL A 517 2.42 8.68 -31.08
N TYR A 518 2.58 9.67 -30.20
CA TYR A 518 1.62 10.77 -30.01
C TYR A 518 2.21 12.15 -30.27
N GLY A 519 3.51 12.29 -30.56
CA GLY A 519 4.19 13.59 -30.57
C GLY A 519 3.55 14.66 -31.45
N SER A 520 2.99 14.30 -32.60
CA SER A 520 2.26 15.22 -33.49
C SER A 520 0.85 15.59 -33.01
N ARG A 521 0.28 14.78 -32.11
CA ARG A 521 -1.06 14.93 -31.53
C ARG A 521 -1.04 15.54 -30.14
N LEU A 522 0.13 15.64 -29.50
CA LEU A 522 0.25 16.25 -28.18
C LEU A 522 -0.10 17.74 -28.26
N PRO A 523 -1.09 18.20 -27.48
CA PRO A 523 -1.52 19.59 -27.50
C PRO A 523 -0.44 20.50 -26.92
N ARG A 524 -0.39 21.74 -27.41
CA ARG A 524 0.50 22.79 -26.92
C ARG A 524 -0.23 23.68 -25.91
N ARG A 525 0.50 24.16 -24.90
CA ARG A 525 -0.02 25.14 -23.95
C ARG A 525 -0.25 26.47 -24.67
N ARG A 526 -1.42 27.09 -24.43
CA ARG A 526 -1.76 28.41 -24.98
C ARG A 526 -0.81 29.51 -24.50
N ASP A 527 -0.33 29.39 -23.26
CA ASP A 527 0.70 30.24 -22.68
C ASP A 527 1.95 29.39 -22.37
N PRO A 528 3.01 29.44 -23.19
CA PRO A 528 4.27 28.80 -22.82
C PRO A 528 4.79 29.41 -21.52
N PRO A 529 5.48 28.64 -20.65
CA PRO A 529 6.09 29.21 -19.46
C PRO A 529 6.95 30.40 -19.86
N LYS A 530 6.74 31.55 -19.21
CA LYS A 530 7.68 32.67 -19.32
C LYS A 530 9.06 32.11 -18.98
N GLY A 531 10.02 32.30 -19.87
CA GLY A 531 11.38 31.78 -19.72
C GLY A 531 12.03 32.16 -18.39
N PRO A 532 13.15 31.50 -18.03
CA PRO A 532 13.81 31.67 -16.74
C PRO A 532 14.14 33.13 -16.42
#